data_AF-T1GZ21-F1
#
_entry.id   AF-T1GZ21-F1
#
_cell.length_a   1.000
_cell.length_b   1.000
_cell.length_c   1.000
_cell.angle_alpha   90.00
_cell.angle_beta   90.00
_cell.angle_gamma   90.00
#
_symmetry.space_group_name_H-M   'P 1'
#
loop_
_entity.id
_entity.type
_entity.pdbx_description
1 polymer ?
#
loop_
_entity_poly.entity_id
_entity_poly.type
_entity_poly.pdbx_seq_one_letter_code
_entity_poly.pdbx_strand_id
1 'polypeptide(L)' 'MTCQMCGGYRLLPCPSCKGSKKSVHRNHFTAEFVALKCMNCDEVGLVKCHNC' A
#
# COMPACT_ATOMS: atom_id res chain seq x y z
N MET A 1 -11.19 20.03 -11.73
CA MET A 1 -10.65 20.54 -10.45
C MET A 1 -9.70 19.49 -9.88
N THR A 2 -8.55 19.87 -9.35
CA THR A 2 -7.58 18.91 -8.79
C THR A 2 -8.09 18.37 -7.46
N CYS A 3 -8.16 17.04 -7.33
CA CYS A 3 -8.57 16.39 -6.08
C CYS A 3 -7.55 16.70 -5.00
N GLN A 4 -7.97 17.39 -3.92
CA GLN A 4 -7.08 17.83 -2.84
C GLN A 4 -6.47 16.64 -2.08
N MET A 5 -7.16 15.51 -2.04
CA MET A 5 -6.68 14.32 -1.32
C MET A 5 -5.53 13.62 -2.05
N CYS A 6 -5.65 13.41 -3.37
CA CYS A 6 -4.64 12.69 -4.15
C CYS A 6 -3.75 13.62 -5.00
N GLY A 7 -3.88 14.94 -4.88
CA GLY A 7 -3.12 15.91 -5.68
C GLY A 7 -3.32 15.80 -7.21
N GLY A 8 -4.34 15.07 -7.67
CA GLY A 8 -4.56 14.78 -9.10
C GLY A 8 -3.94 13.47 -9.60
N TYR A 9 -3.20 12.73 -8.77
CA TYR A 9 -2.55 11.47 -9.14
C TYR A 9 -3.51 10.26 -9.23
N ARG A 10 -4.74 10.40 -8.72
CA ARG A 10 -5.78 9.33 -8.65
C ARG A 10 -5.38 8.08 -7.86
N LEU A 11 -4.20 8.09 -7.26
CA LEU A 11 -3.65 7.04 -6.42
C LEU A 11 -3.23 7.65 -5.09
N LEU A 12 -3.30 6.84 -4.04
CA LEU A 12 -2.89 7.17 -2.68
C LEU A 12 -2.00 6.07 -2.12
N PRO A 13 -1.07 6.39 -1.21
CA PRO A 13 -0.37 5.37 -0.44
C PRO A 13 -1.36 4.46 0.28
N CYS A 14 -1.14 3.15 0.19
CA CYS A 14 -2.00 2.18 0.86
C CYS A 14 -2.04 2.45 2.37
N PRO A 15 -3.22 2.62 2.98
CA PRO A 15 -3.33 2.92 4.41
C PRO A 15 -2.85 1.76 5.29
N SER A 16 -2.96 0.52 4.81
CA SER A 16 -2.51 -0.66 5.55
C SER A 16 -0.99 -0.74 5.64
N CYS A 17 -0.27 -0.62 4.51
CA CYS A 17 1.20 -0.75 4.50
C CYS A 17 1.96 0.58 4.43
N LYS A 18 1.26 1.71 4.38
CA LYS A 18 1.81 3.06 4.19
C LYS A 18 2.75 3.17 2.97
N GLY A 19 2.42 2.47 1.88
CA GLY A 19 3.27 2.40 0.68
C GLY A 19 4.47 1.45 0.75
N SER A 20 4.80 0.86 1.90
CA SER A 20 5.99 0.00 2.04
C SER A 20 5.87 -1.38 1.38
N LYS A 21 4.66 -1.76 0.95
CA LYS A 21 4.27 -3.09 0.47
C LYS A 21 4.53 -4.25 1.46
N LYS A 22 4.99 -3.96 2.67
CA LYS A 22 5.15 -4.95 3.74
C LYS A 22 3.80 -5.23 4.38
N SER A 23 3.52 -6.48 4.72
CA SER A 23 2.39 -6.80 5.59
C SER A 23 2.56 -6.13 6.96
N VAL A 24 1.44 -5.73 7.57
CA VAL A 24 1.43 -5.09 8.90
C VAL A 24 1.79 -6.11 9.99
N HIS A 25 1.41 -7.37 9.78
CA HIS A 25 1.72 -8.46 10.68
C HIS A 25 3.20 -8.83 10.56
N ARG A 26 3.95 -8.68 11.66
CA ARG A 26 5.31 -9.20 11.75
C ARG A 26 5.24 -10.71 11.87
N ASN A 27 5.53 -11.39 10.77
CA ASN A 27 5.71 -12.83 10.81
C ASN A 27 7.13 -13.13 11.29
N HIS A 28 7.30 -14.09 12.19
CA HIS A 28 8.61 -14.62 12.64
C HIS A 28 9.23 -15.55 11.57
N PHE A 29 9.16 -15.17 10.30
CA PHE A 29 9.74 -15.94 9.21
C PHE A 29 11.27 -15.76 9.20
N THR A 30 11.99 -16.88 9.26
CA THR A 30 13.45 -16.94 9.11
C THR A 30 13.86 -16.57 7.70
N ALA A 31 15.16 -16.37 7.44
CA ALA A 31 15.70 -15.94 6.13
C ALA A 31 15.32 -16.84 4.92
N GLU A 32 14.71 -17.99 5.17
CA GLU A 32 14.17 -18.92 4.16
C GLU A 32 12.72 -18.61 3.74
N PHE A 33 12.00 -17.72 4.44
CA PHE A 33 10.58 -17.44 4.20
C PHE A 33 10.34 -15.97 3.84
N VAL A 34 9.77 -15.77 2.64
CA VAL A 34 9.39 -14.45 2.09
C VAL A 34 8.43 -13.75 3.05
N ALA A 35 8.84 -12.59 3.56
CA ALA A 35 7.95 -11.69 4.26
C ALA A 35 6.71 -11.41 3.40
N LEU A 36 5.53 -11.79 3.90
CA LEU A 36 4.27 -11.63 3.17
C LEU A 36 4.10 -10.17 2.73
N LYS A 37 3.80 -9.98 1.44
CA LYS A 37 3.50 -8.66 0.88
C LYS A 37 2.09 -8.23 1.28
N CYS A 38 1.87 -6.92 1.40
CA CYS A 38 0.54 -6.37 1.62
C CYS A 38 -0.37 -6.69 0.43
N MET A 39 -1.54 -7.29 0.69
CA MET A 39 -2.51 -7.66 -0.35
C MET A 39 -3.61 -6.62 -0.56
N ASN A 40 -3.61 -5.53 0.23
CA ASN A 40 -4.62 -4.47 0.18
C ASN A 40 -4.28 -3.35 -0.83
N CYS A 41 -3.26 -3.54 -1.66
CA CYS A 41 -2.75 -2.55 -2.59
C CYS A 41 -2.09 -3.20 -3.80
N ASP A 42 -1.85 -2.39 -4.84
CA ASP A 42 -1.13 -2.82 -6.03
C ASP A 42 0.36 -3.14 -5.75
N GLU A 43 1.09 -3.52 -6.80
CA GLU A 43 2.49 -3.97 -6.70
C GLU A 43 3.43 -2.94 -6.07
N VAL A 44 3.12 -1.64 -6.17
CA VAL A 44 3.94 -0.53 -5.68
C VAL A 44 3.39 0.08 -4.40
N GLY A 45 2.38 -0.53 -3.77
CA GLY A 45 1.89 -0.09 -2.47
C GLY A 45 0.85 1.03 -2.54
N LEU A 46 0.16 1.19 -3.67
CA LEU A 46 -0.86 2.22 -3.89
C LEU A 46 -2.26 1.63 -3.94
N VAL A 47 -3.23 2.48 -3.62
CA VAL A 47 -4.67 2.22 -3.77
C VAL A 47 -5.30 3.35 -4.57
N LYS A 48 -6.43 3.08 -5.22
CA LYS A 48 -7.21 4.14 -5.89
C LYS A 48 -7.66 5.18 -4.87
N CYS A 49 -7.67 6.44 -5.30
CA CYS A 49 -8.30 7.50 -4.52
C CYS A 49 -9.79 7.16 -4.36
N HIS A 50 -10.31 7.23 -3.14
CA HIS A 50 -11.74 6.99 -2.91
C HIS A 50 -12.60 8.22 -3.23
N ASN A 51 -11.97 9.38 -3.47
CA ASN A 51 -12.64 10.65 -3.72
C ASN A 51 -12.69 11.04 -5.22
N CYS A 52 -12.05 10.28 -6.10
CA CYS A 52 -12.06 10.50 -7.56
C CYS A 52 -11.61 9.27 -8.35
#